data_AF-T0XWW8-F1
#
_entry.id   AF-T0XWW8-F1
#
_cell.length_a   1.000
_cell.length_b   1.000
_cell.length_c   1.000
_cell.angle_alpha   90.00
_cell.angle_beta   90.00
_cell.angle_gamma   90.00
#
_symmetry.space_group_name_H-M   'P 1'
#
loop_
_entity.id
_entity.type
_entity.pdbx_description
1 polymer ?
#
loop_
_entity_poly.entity_id
_entity_poly.type
_entity_poly.pdbx_seq_one_letter_code
_entity_poly.pdbx_strand_id
1 'polypeptide(L)'
;MTTKIIIIGGGKGGVGKSMVTMATIDALLTDNESITVIESDDSNPDVYKAVNGTVHCEVCNLDDQSGYITLGEIIERNKSEWIVVNSAAR
;
A
#
# COMPACT_ATOMS: atom_id res chain seq x y z
N MET A 1 14.40 14.63 3.81
CA MET A 1 13.64 13.67 4.64
C MET A 1 13.52 12.37 3.86
N THR A 2 13.58 11.24 4.54
CA THR A 2 13.62 9.91 3.89
C THR A 2 12.23 9.29 3.89
N THR A 3 11.70 8.93 2.73
CA THR A 3 10.45 8.15 2.62
C THR A 3 10.66 6.77 3.24
N LYS A 4 9.73 6.33 4.08
CA LYS A 4 9.77 5.00 4.69
C LYS A 4 8.78 4.11 3.95
N ILE A 5 9.20 2.89 3.60
CA ILE A 5 8.39 1.97 2.79
C ILE A 5 8.22 0.67 3.57
N ILE A 6 6.97 0.22 3.72
CA ILE A 6 6.61 -1.09 4.25
C ILE A 6 5.93 -1.87 3.13
N ILE A 7 6.45 -3.06 2.81
CA ILE A 7 5.84 -3.97 1.83
C ILE A 7 5.33 -5.21 2.57
N ILE A 8 4.04 -5.46 2.44
CA ILE A 8 3.36 -6.61 3.05
C ILE A 8 3.13 -7.64 1.95
N GLY A 9 4.07 -8.59 1.90
CA GLY A 9 4.07 -9.70 0.96
C GLY A 9 3.43 -10.97 1.51
N GLY A 10 3.30 -11.99 0.67
CA GLY A 10 2.84 -13.33 1.10
C GLY A 10 2.60 -14.35 -0.01
N GLY A 11 2.67 -13.94 -1.29
CA GLY A 11 2.69 -14.80 -2.47
C GLY A 11 1.43 -15.65 -2.72
N LYS A 12 0.44 -15.62 -1.83
CA LYS A 12 -0.78 -16.42 -1.90
C LYS A 12 -1.99 -15.67 -1.35
N GLY A 13 -3.17 -16.09 -1.79
CA GLY A 13 -4.45 -15.63 -1.24
C GLY A 13 -4.68 -16.19 0.16
N GLY A 14 -5.39 -15.45 1.01
CA GLY A 14 -5.80 -15.93 2.34
C GLY A 14 -4.72 -15.99 3.43
N VAL A 15 -3.49 -15.54 3.16
CA VAL A 15 -2.38 -15.54 4.15
C VAL A 15 -2.42 -14.36 5.13
N GLY A 16 -3.45 -13.51 5.06
CA GLY A 16 -3.65 -12.40 5.99
C GLY A 16 -3.06 -11.05 5.57
N LYS A 17 -2.56 -10.89 4.32
CA LYS A 17 -1.95 -9.63 3.84
C LYS A 17 -2.83 -8.41 4.09
N SER A 18 -4.09 -8.43 3.64
CA SER A 18 -5.01 -7.30 3.81
C SER A 18 -5.26 -6.98 5.29
N MET A 19 -5.34 -7.99 6.16
CA MET A 19 -5.49 -7.78 7.62
C MET A 19 -4.25 -7.10 8.21
N VAL A 20 -3.05 -7.60 7.88
CA VAL A 20 -1.79 -6.99 8.35
C VAL A 20 -1.64 -5.57 7.80
N THR A 21 -2.05 -5.32 6.55
CA THR A 21 -2.04 -3.97 5.96
C THR A 21 -2.97 -3.03 6.72
N MET A 22 -4.21 -3.43 7.00
CA MET A 22 -5.15 -2.59 7.76
C MET A 22 -4.67 -2.35 9.20
N ALA A 23 -4.08 -3.34 9.87
CA ALA A 23 -3.48 -3.16 11.19
C ALA A 23 -2.26 -2.21 11.16
N THR A 24 -1.46 -2.27 10.09
CA THR A 24 -0.31 -1.36 9.91
C THR A 24 -0.78 0.07 9.68
N ILE A 25 -1.81 0.26 8.86
CA ILE A 25 -2.45 1.56 8.63
C ILE A 25 -2.95 2.13 9.97
N ASP A 26 -3.72 1.36 10.74
CA ASP A 26 -4.28 1.76 12.02
C ASP A 26 -3.18 2.20 13.02
N ALA A 27 -2.10 1.41 13.12
CA ALA A 27 -0.98 1.73 14.00
C ALA A 27 -0.28 3.05 13.61
N LEU A 28 0.00 3.25 12.31
CA LEU A 28 0.66 4.47 11.83
C LEU A 28 -0.22 5.71 12.03
N LEU A 29 -1.53 5.60 11.76
CA LEU A 29 -2.46 6.70 12.00
C LEU A 29 -2.58 7.04 13.49
N THR A 30 -2.58 6.03 14.37
CA THR A 30 -2.61 6.22 15.82
C THR A 30 -1.38 7.02 16.30
N ASP A 31 -0.24 6.82 15.67
CA ASP A 31 1.00 7.56 15.93
C ASP A 31 1.06 8.93 15.24
N ASN A 32 -0.03 9.37 14.59
CA ASN A 32 -0.13 10.60 13.80
C ASN A 32 0.84 10.68 12.61
N GLU A 33 1.22 9.54 12.05
CA GLU A 33 2.07 9.48 10.86
C GLU A 33 1.24 9.77 9.60
N SER A 34 1.85 10.45 8.62
CA SER A 34 1.25 10.66 7.30
C SER A 34 1.51 9.44 6.41
N ILE A 35 0.47 8.93 5.75
CA ILE A 35 0.54 7.64 5.03
C ILE A 35 -0.10 7.72 3.63
N THR A 36 0.50 6.98 2.70
CA THR A 36 -0.07 6.62 1.40
C THR A 36 -0.08 5.11 1.26
N VAL A 37 -1.24 4.54 0.93
CA VAL A 37 -1.43 3.10 0.77
C VAL A 37 -1.42 2.72 -0.71
N ILE A 38 -0.72 1.64 -1.04
CA ILE A 38 -0.69 1.04 -2.38
C ILE A 38 -1.33 -0.33 -2.31
N GLU A 39 -2.41 -0.53 -3.05
CA GLU A 39 -3.01 -1.84 -3.29
C GLU A 39 -2.50 -2.35 -4.64
N SER A 40 -1.72 -3.44 -4.64
CA SER A 40 -1.16 -3.97 -5.88
C SER A 40 -2.03 -5.05 -6.54
N ASP A 41 -3.13 -5.46 -5.91
CA ASP A 41 -4.12 -6.36 -6.51
C ASP A 41 -5.21 -5.56 -7.24
N ASP A 42 -5.09 -5.43 -8.56
CA ASP A 42 -6.07 -4.74 -9.42
C ASP A 42 -7.29 -5.61 -9.76
N SER A 43 -7.25 -6.90 -9.45
CA SER A 43 -8.31 -7.87 -9.74
C SER A 43 -9.28 -7.98 -8.57
N ASN A 44 -8.76 -8.00 -7.34
CA ASN A 44 -9.55 -7.93 -6.12
C ASN A 44 -8.92 -7.01 -5.06
N PRO A 45 -9.11 -5.68 -5.20
CA PRO A 45 -8.43 -4.69 -4.37
C PRO A 45 -9.08 -4.54 -2.97
N ASP A 46 -8.93 -5.54 -2.12
CA ASP A 46 -9.60 -5.62 -0.82
C ASP A 46 -9.23 -4.46 0.12
N VAL A 47 -7.94 -4.07 0.18
CA VAL A 47 -7.51 -2.97 1.06
C VAL A 47 -8.07 -1.65 0.56
N TYR A 48 -7.95 -1.37 -0.74
CA TYR A 48 -8.51 -0.17 -1.34
C TYR A 48 -10.00 -0.04 -1.05
N LYS A 49 -10.79 -1.11 -1.26
CA LYS A 49 -12.23 -1.10 -0.96
C LYS A 49 -12.53 -0.79 0.51
N ALA A 50 -11.67 -1.25 1.43
CA ALA A 50 -11.87 -1.10 2.87
C ALA A 50 -11.49 0.30 3.38
N VAL A 51 -10.43 0.92 2.83
CA VAL A 51 -9.82 2.12 3.43
C VAL A 51 -9.89 3.38 2.56
N ASN A 52 -10.22 3.24 1.27
CA ASN A 52 -10.32 4.39 0.37
C ASN A 52 -11.39 5.38 0.85
N GLY A 53 -11.03 6.66 0.89
CA GLY A 53 -11.86 7.73 1.46
C GLY A 53 -11.58 8.01 2.94
N THR A 54 -10.92 7.10 3.66
CA THR A 54 -10.40 7.34 5.02
C THR A 54 -8.92 7.70 4.98
N VAL A 55 -8.16 7.01 4.12
CA VAL A 55 -6.73 7.28 3.87
C VAL A 55 -6.50 7.36 2.37
N HIS A 56 -5.45 8.08 1.97
CA HIS A 56 -5.05 8.10 0.57
C HIS A 56 -4.59 6.71 0.15
N CYS A 57 -5.29 6.11 -0.82
CA CYS A 57 -5.05 4.76 -1.28
C CYS A 57 -5.08 4.75 -2.81
N GLU A 58 -4.05 4.19 -3.44
CA GLU A 58 -3.96 4.04 -4.89
C GLU A 58 -3.87 2.56 -5.26
N VAL A 59 -4.57 2.14 -6.32
CA VAL A 59 -4.40 0.81 -6.90
C VAL A 59 -3.27 0.89 -7.93
N CYS A 60 -2.21 0.11 -7.74
CA CYS A 60 -1.02 0.11 -8.59
C CYS A 60 -0.53 -1.32 -8.79
N ASN A 61 -0.85 -1.92 -9.94
CA ASN A 61 -0.42 -3.28 -10.25
C ASN A 61 1.11 -3.32 -10.45
N LEU A 62 1.81 -4.15 -9.68
CA LEU A 62 3.27 -4.30 -9.70
C LEU A 62 3.77 -5.55 -10.45
N ASP A 63 2.97 -6.11 -11.36
CA ASP A 63 3.34 -7.26 -12.20
C ASP A 63 4.40 -6.92 -13.26
N ASP A 64 4.41 -5.67 -13.72
CA ASP A 64 5.24 -5.23 -14.83
C ASP A 64 5.93 -3.89 -14.51
N GLN A 65 6.84 -3.51 -15.43
CA GLN A 65 7.64 -2.31 -15.30
C GLN A 65 6.82 -1.02 -15.10
N SER A 66 5.65 -0.92 -15.73
CA SER A 66 4.82 0.28 -15.65
C SER A 66 4.34 0.53 -14.22
N GLY A 67 3.96 -0.52 -13.51
CA GLY A 67 3.63 -0.48 -12.10
C GLY A 67 4.74 0.09 -11.22
N TYR A 68 5.97 -0.39 -11.43
CA TYR A 68 7.12 0.10 -10.67
C TYR A 68 7.44 1.56 -10.97
N ILE A 69 7.23 2.03 -12.22
CA ILE A 69 7.38 3.44 -12.57
C ILE A 69 6.35 4.28 -11.80
N THR A 70 5.07 3.88 -11.83
CA THR A 70 4.00 4.55 -11.08
C THR A 70 4.27 4.58 -9.58
N LEU A 71 4.74 3.47 -8.98
CA LEU A 71 5.15 3.44 -7.58
C LEU A 71 6.28 4.45 -7.28
N GLY A 72 7.27 4.56 -8.18
CA GLY A 72 8.34 5.54 -8.08
C GLY A 72 7.83 6.99 -8.09
N GLU A 73 6.89 7.31 -8.98
CA GLU A 73 6.24 8.62 -9.05
C GLU A 73 5.45 8.94 -7.77
N ILE A 74 4.76 7.96 -7.20
CA ILE A 74 4.03 8.12 -5.93
C ILE A 74 5.00 8.38 -4.77
N ILE A 75 6.11 7.63 -4.70
CA ILE A 75 7.17 7.85 -3.71
C ILE A 75 7.77 9.24 -3.85
N GLU A 76 8.00 9.70 -5.09
CA GLU A 76 8.56 11.02 -5.36
C GLU A 76 7.60 12.16 -4.97
N ARG A 77 6.29 11.97 -5.19
CA ARG A 77 5.26 12.95 -4.84
C ARG A 77 5.03 13.06 -3.33
N ASN A 78 5.10 11.94 -2.61
CA ASN A 78 4.78 11.84 -1.18
C ASN A 78 6.04 11.77 -0.30
N LYS A 79 7.01 12.65 -0.58
CA LYS A 79 8.24 12.76 0.21
C LYS A 79 7.88 13.15 1.65
N SER A 80 8.22 12.28 2.61
CA SER A 80 7.96 12.36 4.06
C SER A 80 6.75 11.58 4.58
N GLU A 81 6.04 10.84 3.73
CA GLU A 81 5.01 9.89 4.17
C GLU A 81 5.56 8.47 4.33
N TRP A 82 4.82 7.64 5.06
CA TRP A 82 4.97 6.20 4.97
C TRP A 82 4.23 5.68 3.74
N ILE A 83 4.91 4.86 2.94
CA ILE A 83 4.30 4.13 1.83
C ILE A 83 4.05 2.70 2.31
N VAL A 84 2.78 2.30 2.38
CA VAL A 84 2.39 0.95 2.79
C VAL A 84 1.85 0.20 1.58
N VAL A 85 2.56 -0.85 1.16
CA VAL A 85 2.20 -1.64 -0.03
C VAL A 85 1.59 -2.97 0.39
N ASN A 86 0.32 -3.20 0.02
CA ASN A 86 -0.30 -4.52 0.03
C ASN A 86 0.01 -5.22 -1.29
N SER A 87 0.78 -6.31 -1.25
CA SER A 87 1.09 -7.04 -2.49
C SER A 87 -0.08 -7.91 -2.93
N ALA A 88 -0.23 -8.08 -4.24
CA ALA A 88 -1.14 -9.05 -4.82
C ALA A 88 -0.77 -10.48 -4.39
N ALA A 89 -1.75 -11.38 -4.45
CA ALA A 89 -1.54 -12.81 -4.28
C ALA A 89 -1.08 -13.44 -5.61
N ARG A 90 0.24 -13.51 -5.83
CA ARG A 90 0.84 -14.09 -7.05
C ARG A 90 2.11 -14.85 -6.72
#